data_AF-A0A3D5VH31-F1
#
_entry.id   AF-A0A3D5VH31-F1
#
_cell.length_a   1.000
_cell.length_b   1.000
_cell.length_c   1.000
_cell.angle_alpha   90.00
_cell.angle_beta   90.00
_cell.angle_gamma   90.00
#
_symmetry.space_group_name_H-M   'P 1'
#
loop_
_entity.id
_entity.type
_entity.pdbx_description
1 polymer ?
#
loop_
_entity_poly.entity_id
_entity_poly.type
_entity_poly.pdbx_seq_one_letter_code
_entity_poly.pdbx_strand_id
1 'polypeptide(L)'
;DWDAASAPELLPQAEALTKHILDRKLKLVAVALWNQGATFADRVHNAIAPEVGAVYGQDYVNLGYRPGGSVVLNSLARDIHVTFPEDVARTKTASIPMMKEIKSIDDIDLVICLSAGDPGLRTYIEQIGAQYPVTISGGVTAVSVPGMLPYLQSGDLVGLLAGMSGAAQYENLVDRPGLGLGGMDAQSISHLVIIAFIIIGNIAFLAGGRKKK
;
A
#
# COMPACT_ATOMS: atom_id res chain seq x y z
N ASP A 1 -4.64 -2.62 3.63
CA ASP A 1 -5.18 -3.95 3.97
C ASP A 1 -4.08 -5.00 4.08
N TRP A 2 -3.32 -4.95 5.18
CA TRP A 2 -2.22 -5.90 5.43
C TRP A 2 -1.97 -6.11 6.92
N ASP A 3 -1.09 -7.06 7.23
CA ASP A 3 -0.62 -7.41 8.56
C ASP A 3 0.90 -7.22 8.70
N ALA A 4 1.40 -7.38 9.91
CA ALA A 4 2.83 -7.25 10.21
C ALA A 4 3.74 -8.16 9.37
N ALA A 5 3.27 -9.33 8.93
CA ALA A 5 4.06 -10.25 8.12
C ALA A 5 4.31 -9.70 6.71
N SER A 6 3.35 -8.93 6.18
CA SER A 6 3.39 -8.36 4.84
C SER A 6 3.91 -6.92 4.83
N ALA A 7 4.12 -6.33 6.00
CA ALA A 7 4.61 -4.96 6.17
C ALA A 7 5.96 -4.66 5.48
N PRO A 8 6.95 -5.59 5.41
CA PRO A 8 8.20 -5.31 4.72
C PRO A 8 8.02 -4.90 3.25
N GLU A 9 7.00 -5.43 2.57
CA GLU A 9 6.73 -5.08 1.17
C GLU A 9 5.79 -3.88 1.03
N LEU A 10 4.77 -3.79 1.89
CA LEU A 10 3.66 -2.84 1.71
C LEU A 10 3.87 -1.51 2.46
N LEU A 11 4.62 -1.50 3.55
CA LEU A 11 4.91 -0.26 4.28
C LEU A 11 5.71 0.74 3.42
N PRO A 12 6.77 0.34 2.70
CA PRO A 12 7.46 1.26 1.79
C PRO A 12 6.55 1.81 0.69
N GLN A 13 5.66 0.97 0.14
CA GLN A 13 4.67 1.43 -0.84
C GLN A 13 3.74 2.51 -0.25
N ALA A 14 3.24 2.27 0.97
CA ALA A 14 2.36 3.20 1.66
C ALA A 14 3.05 4.53 1.95
N GLU A 15 4.28 4.52 2.48
CA GLU A 15 5.05 5.74 2.75
C GLU A 15 5.31 6.55 1.47
N ALA A 16 5.77 5.89 0.40
CA ALA A 16 6.05 6.56 -0.87
C ALA A 16 4.79 7.19 -1.48
N LEU A 17 3.66 6.46 -1.45
CA LEU A 17 2.38 6.95 -1.96
C LEU A 17 1.82 8.10 -1.12
N THR A 18 1.72 7.92 0.20
CA THR A 18 1.23 8.96 1.11
C THR A 18 2.04 10.24 0.95
N LYS A 19 3.37 10.13 0.88
CA LYS A 19 4.25 11.29 0.70
C LYS A 19 3.97 12.01 -0.61
N HIS A 20 3.87 11.28 -1.71
CA HIS A 20 3.59 11.88 -3.00
C HIS A 20 2.21 12.54 -3.06
N ILE A 21 1.17 11.91 -2.49
CA ILE A 21 -0.20 12.46 -2.46
C ILE A 21 -0.23 13.77 -1.67
N LEU A 22 0.32 13.77 -0.45
CA LEU A 22 0.26 14.93 0.44
C LEU A 22 1.20 16.06 0.00
N ASP A 23 2.35 15.75 -0.62
CA ASP A 23 3.21 16.77 -1.24
C ASP A 23 2.50 17.51 -2.37
N ARG A 24 1.64 16.81 -3.12
CA ARG A 24 0.79 17.43 -4.16
C ARG A 24 -0.45 18.13 -3.62
N LYS A 25 -0.59 18.24 -2.28
CA LYS A 25 -1.73 18.89 -1.61
C LYS A 25 -3.09 18.28 -2.01
N LEU A 26 -3.09 16.97 -2.25
CA LEU A 26 -4.31 16.20 -2.49
C LEU A 26 -4.88 15.71 -1.15
N LYS A 27 -6.21 15.65 -1.06
CA LYS A 27 -6.92 15.10 0.10
C LYS A 27 -6.76 13.58 0.15
N LEU A 28 -6.45 13.04 1.33
CA LEU A 28 -6.27 11.59 1.54
C LEU A 28 -7.25 11.05 2.58
N VAL A 29 -8.07 10.06 2.19
CA VAL A 29 -8.96 9.32 3.11
C VAL A 29 -8.45 7.89 3.24
N ALA A 30 -8.00 7.51 4.43
CA ALA A 30 -7.60 6.13 4.71
C ALA A 30 -8.74 5.36 5.37
N VAL A 31 -8.95 4.13 4.88
CA VAL A 31 -9.88 3.14 5.43
C VAL A 31 -9.18 1.79 5.48
N ALA A 32 -9.65 0.89 6.34
CA ALA A 32 -9.13 -0.46 6.44
C ALA A 32 -10.24 -1.52 6.49
N LEU A 33 -10.02 -2.61 5.75
CA LEU A 33 -10.77 -3.87 5.84
C LEU A 33 -10.02 -4.94 6.62
N TRP A 34 -8.78 -4.66 7.03
CA TRP A 34 -7.98 -5.49 7.93
C TRP A 34 -7.79 -4.80 9.26
N ASN A 35 -7.83 -5.57 10.36
CA ASN A 35 -7.74 -5.04 11.72
C ASN A 35 -6.48 -4.18 11.95
N GLN A 36 -5.32 -4.63 11.46
CA GLN A 36 -4.06 -3.89 11.59
C GLN A 36 -3.90 -2.73 10.59
N GLY A 37 -4.74 -2.67 9.55
CA GLY A 37 -4.60 -1.70 8.46
C GLY A 37 -4.72 -0.25 8.95
N ALA A 38 -5.66 0.02 9.86
CA ALA A 38 -5.85 1.35 10.44
C ALA A 38 -4.62 1.81 11.24
N THR A 39 -4.01 0.90 12.02
CA THR A 39 -2.80 1.20 12.79
C THR A 39 -1.59 1.48 11.90
N PHE A 40 -1.45 0.73 10.80
CA PHE A 40 -0.40 1.01 9.83
C PHE A 40 -0.62 2.33 9.09
N ALA A 41 -1.86 2.67 8.74
CA ALA A 41 -2.18 3.97 8.15
C ALA A 41 -1.80 5.13 9.09
N ASP A 42 -2.13 5.05 10.38
CA ASP A 42 -1.70 6.06 11.37
C ASP A 42 -0.18 6.14 11.48
N ARG A 43 0.51 4.99 11.49
CA ARG A 43 1.98 4.97 11.52
C ARG A 43 2.57 5.72 10.33
N VAL A 44 2.08 5.45 9.12
CA VAL A 44 2.54 6.10 7.89
C VAL A 44 2.22 7.59 7.92
N HIS A 45 0.98 7.97 8.26
CA HIS A 45 0.58 9.37 8.33
C HIS A 45 1.38 10.16 9.36
N ASN A 46 1.63 9.59 10.54
CA ASN A 46 2.41 10.26 11.59
C ASN A 46 3.88 10.44 11.21
N ALA A 47 4.43 9.56 10.38
CA ALA A 47 5.78 9.72 9.84
C ALA A 47 5.83 10.81 8.76
N ILE A 48 4.85 10.81 7.84
CA ILE A 48 4.94 11.56 6.59
C ILE A 48 4.28 12.94 6.66
N ALA A 49 3.12 13.08 7.31
CA ALA A 49 2.37 14.33 7.35
C ALA A 49 3.19 15.52 7.91
N PRO A 50 4.02 15.36 8.96
CA PRO A 50 4.87 16.46 9.43
C PRO A 50 5.92 16.92 8.42
N GLU A 51 6.48 16.01 7.61
CA GLU A 51 7.51 16.34 6.63
C GLU A 51 6.98 17.26 5.52
N VAL A 52 5.71 17.10 5.17
CA VAL A 52 5.05 17.79 4.05
C VAL A 52 4.11 18.91 4.52
N GLY A 53 4.03 19.13 5.83
CA GLY A 53 3.16 20.12 6.46
C GLY A 53 1.66 19.86 6.25
N ALA A 54 1.25 18.60 6.16
CA ALA A 54 -0.16 18.23 6.03
C ALA A 54 -0.86 18.23 7.40
N VAL A 55 -2.12 18.66 7.42
CA VAL A 55 -2.92 18.84 8.64
C VAL A 55 -4.04 17.81 8.71
N TYR A 56 -4.11 17.09 9.83
CA TYR A 56 -5.17 16.11 10.08
C TYR A 56 -6.56 16.78 10.03
N GLY A 57 -7.50 16.12 9.35
CA GLY A 57 -8.87 16.58 9.15
C GLY A 57 -9.06 17.67 8.08
N GLN A 58 -7.98 18.21 7.53
CA GLN A 58 -7.99 19.15 6.40
C GLN A 58 -7.42 18.50 5.13
N ASP A 59 -6.24 17.90 5.26
CA ASP A 59 -5.52 17.28 4.14
C ASP A 59 -5.63 15.75 4.17
N TYR A 60 -5.70 15.15 5.35
CA TYR A 60 -5.83 13.71 5.50
C TYR A 60 -6.66 13.28 6.71
N VAL A 61 -7.26 12.10 6.62
CA VAL A 61 -8.00 11.47 7.71
C VAL A 61 -7.82 9.96 7.69
N ASN A 62 -7.89 9.33 8.86
CA ASN A 62 -7.96 7.88 8.98
C ASN A 62 -9.29 7.48 9.60
N LEU A 63 -10.21 6.97 8.78
CA LEU A 63 -11.53 6.53 9.22
C LEU A 63 -11.48 5.18 9.96
N GLY A 64 -10.35 4.48 9.90
CA GLY A 64 -10.11 3.28 10.69
C GLY A 64 -10.59 1.99 10.04
N TYR A 65 -10.78 0.97 10.88
CA TYR A 65 -11.09 -0.39 10.46
C TYR A 65 -12.59 -0.69 10.57
N ARG A 66 -13.15 -1.34 9.54
CA ARG A 66 -14.50 -1.89 9.58
C ARG A 66 -14.52 -3.35 9.09
N PRO A 67 -15.03 -4.31 9.89
CA PRO A 67 -15.18 -5.70 9.45
C PRO A 67 -16.34 -5.84 8.47
N GLY A 68 -16.21 -6.76 7.50
CA GLY A 68 -17.30 -7.15 6.60
C GLY A 68 -16.96 -7.18 5.11
N GLY A 69 -15.70 -6.89 4.73
CA GLY A 69 -15.20 -7.07 3.36
C GLY A 69 -16.09 -6.38 2.33
N SER A 70 -16.60 -7.15 1.36
CA SER A 70 -17.49 -6.68 0.30
C SER A 70 -18.74 -5.93 0.80
N VAL A 71 -19.30 -6.31 1.96
CA VAL A 71 -20.48 -5.63 2.51
C VAL A 71 -20.13 -4.20 2.93
N VAL A 72 -18.97 -4.01 3.56
CA VAL A 72 -18.46 -2.69 3.93
C VAL A 72 -18.16 -1.86 2.69
N LEU A 73 -17.55 -2.44 1.66
CA LEU A 73 -17.26 -1.73 0.42
C LEU A 73 -18.53 -1.22 -0.28
N ASN A 74 -19.56 -2.07 -0.38
CA ASN A 74 -20.85 -1.65 -0.94
C ASN A 74 -21.55 -0.60 -0.08
N SER A 75 -21.35 -0.61 1.24
CA SER A 75 -21.86 0.43 2.14
C SER A 75 -21.10 1.75 1.98
N LEU A 76 -19.76 1.68 1.99
CA LEU A 76 -18.85 2.81 1.78
C LEU A 76 -19.13 3.49 0.43
N ALA A 77 -19.42 2.69 -0.59
CA ALA A 77 -19.70 3.21 -1.91
C ALA A 77 -20.93 4.13 -1.94
N ARG A 78 -21.94 3.84 -1.11
CA ARG A 78 -23.17 4.63 -1.03
C ARG A 78 -23.08 5.77 -0.04
N ASP A 79 -22.50 5.53 1.13
CA ASP A 79 -22.42 6.51 2.21
C ASP A 79 -21.24 6.20 3.15
N ILE A 80 -20.19 7.01 3.01
CA ILE A 80 -18.95 6.93 3.79
C ILE A 80 -19.24 7.30 5.25
N HIS A 81 -20.11 8.28 5.52
CA HIS A 81 -20.36 8.80 6.86
C HIS A 81 -21.18 7.82 7.70
N VAL A 82 -22.11 7.09 7.08
CA VAL A 82 -22.85 6.02 7.75
C VAL A 82 -21.97 4.80 7.97
N THR A 83 -21.13 4.46 6.98
CA THR A 83 -20.26 3.29 7.06
C THR A 83 -19.15 3.47 8.11
N PHE A 84 -18.59 4.68 8.16
CA PHE A 84 -17.56 5.12 9.09
C PHE A 84 -18.06 6.38 9.81
N PRO A 85 -18.86 6.24 10.90
CA PRO A 85 -19.45 7.38 11.61
C PRO A 85 -18.43 8.18 12.43
N GLU A 86 -17.32 7.56 12.81
CA GLU A 86 -16.23 8.16 13.55
C GLU A 86 -14.91 7.75 12.92
N ASP A 87 -13.91 8.62 13.03
CA ASP A 87 -12.53 8.31 12.68
C ASP A 87 -11.79 7.58 13.82
N VAL A 88 -10.51 7.25 13.60
CA VAL A 88 -9.67 6.60 14.63
C VAL A 88 -9.51 7.44 15.90
N ALA A 89 -9.65 8.76 15.80
CA ALA A 89 -9.57 9.70 16.91
C ALA A 89 -10.93 9.91 17.61
N ARG A 90 -11.97 9.15 17.25
CA ARG A 90 -13.35 9.29 17.76
C ARG A 90 -14.01 10.63 17.41
N THR A 91 -13.51 11.30 16.38
CA THR A 91 -14.14 12.47 15.79
C THR A 91 -15.22 12.02 14.83
N LYS A 92 -16.42 12.58 14.94
CA LYS A 92 -17.52 12.27 14.02
C LYS A 92 -17.11 12.63 12.59
N THR A 93 -17.19 11.70 11.66
CA THR A 93 -16.77 11.90 10.26
C THR A 93 -17.43 13.12 9.63
N ALA A 94 -18.73 13.32 9.88
CA ALA A 94 -19.48 14.49 9.40
C ALA A 94 -18.99 15.85 9.92
N SER A 95 -18.22 15.86 11.03
CA SER A 95 -17.66 17.08 11.61
C SER A 95 -16.26 17.42 11.08
N ILE A 96 -15.59 16.47 10.41
CA ILE A 96 -14.24 16.63 9.88
C ILE A 96 -14.29 17.55 8.64
N PRO A 97 -13.55 18.67 8.61
CA PRO A 97 -13.65 19.67 7.54
C PRO A 97 -13.57 19.11 6.13
N MET A 98 -12.58 18.26 5.84
CA MET A 98 -12.39 17.70 4.50
C MET A 98 -13.50 16.72 4.07
N MET A 99 -14.17 16.08 5.04
CA MET A 99 -15.19 15.06 4.79
C MET A 99 -16.58 15.63 4.53
N LYS A 100 -16.80 16.93 4.71
CA LYS A 100 -18.11 17.57 4.49
C LYS A 100 -18.62 17.41 3.05
N GLU A 101 -17.68 17.42 2.10
CA GLU A 101 -17.95 17.29 0.66
C GLU A 101 -17.75 15.86 0.15
N ILE A 102 -17.18 14.96 0.96
CA ILE A 102 -16.89 13.58 0.58
C ILE A 102 -17.91 12.67 1.27
N LYS A 103 -18.95 12.25 0.55
CA LYS A 103 -20.09 11.50 1.10
C LYS A 103 -20.18 10.08 0.57
N SER A 104 -19.88 9.87 -0.70
CA SER A 104 -19.94 8.54 -1.35
C SER A 104 -18.67 8.29 -2.16
N ILE A 105 -18.59 7.15 -2.84
CA ILE A 105 -17.48 6.87 -3.77
C ILE A 105 -17.48 7.79 -4.99
N ASP A 106 -18.61 8.39 -5.34
CA ASP A 106 -18.71 9.32 -6.47
C ASP A 106 -17.93 10.61 -6.22
N ASP A 107 -17.64 10.93 -4.96
CA ASP A 107 -16.80 12.07 -4.54
C ASP A 107 -15.30 11.71 -4.46
N ILE A 108 -14.91 10.49 -4.84
CA ILE A 108 -13.53 9.99 -4.79
C ILE A 108 -12.97 9.82 -6.20
N ASP A 109 -11.91 10.56 -6.52
CA ASP A 109 -11.28 10.50 -7.85
C ASP A 109 -10.47 9.20 -8.07
N LEU A 110 -9.85 8.67 -7.01
CA LEU A 110 -8.92 7.55 -7.07
C LEU A 110 -8.97 6.71 -5.79
N VAL A 111 -9.14 5.41 -5.97
CA VAL A 111 -8.96 4.40 -4.91
C VAL A 111 -7.60 3.75 -5.08
N ILE A 112 -6.81 3.73 -4.01
CA ILE A 112 -5.55 2.98 -3.95
C ILE A 112 -5.65 1.94 -2.86
N CYS A 113 -5.69 0.66 -3.23
CA CYS A 113 -5.67 -0.43 -2.25
C CYS A 113 -4.28 -1.07 -2.19
N LEU A 114 -3.64 -0.96 -1.03
CA LEU A 114 -2.44 -1.72 -0.69
C LEU A 114 -2.85 -2.97 0.07
N SER A 115 -2.65 -4.15 -0.52
CA SER A 115 -3.17 -5.40 0.04
C SER A 115 -2.23 -6.59 -0.04
N ALA A 116 -2.19 -7.39 1.03
CA ALA A 116 -1.45 -8.65 1.07
C ALA A 116 -2.30 -9.88 0.74
N GLY A 117 -3.62 -9.76 0.76
CA GLY A 117 -4.54 -10.89 0.62
C GLY A 117 -5.98 -10.46 0.41
N ASP A 118 -6.92 -11.29 0.88
CA ASP A 118 -8.36 -11.06 0.80
C ASP A 118 -8.97 -10.86 2.20
N PRO A 119 -9.89 -9.89 2.40
CA PRO A 119 -10.33 -8.87 1.44
C PRO A 119 -9.20 -7.89 1.08
N GLY A 120 -9.12 -7.47 -0.18
CA GLY A 120 -8.02 -6.62 -0.65
C GLY A 120 -8.28 -6.02 -2.02
N LEU A 121 -7.23 -5.72 -2.78
CA LEU A 121 -7.33 -4.99 -4.05
C LEU A 121 -8.34 -5.63 -5.01
N ARG A 122 -8.35 -6.97 -5.12
CA ARG A 122 -9.33 -7.71 -5.91
C ARG A 122 -10.77 -7.38 -5.50
N THR A 123 -11.05 -7.38 -4.20
CA THR A 123 -12.38 -7.09 -3.66
C THR A 123 -12.82 -5.66 -4.00
N TYR A 124 -11.90 -4.67 -3.96
CA TYR A 124 -12.22 -3.31 -4.39
C TYR A 124 -12.57 -3.24 -5.88
N ILE A 125 -11.83 -3.92 -6.73
CA ILE A 125 -12.11 -3.96 -8.18
C ILE A 125 -13.48 -4.60 -8.44
N GLU A 126 -13.73 -5.78 -7.86
CA GLU A 126 -14.96 -6.54 -8.11
C GLU A 126 -16.21 -5.88 -7.50
N GLN A 127 -16.08 -5.21 -6.35
CA GLN A 127 -17.24 -4.62 -5.66
C GLN A 127 -17.48 -3.16 -6.05
N ILE A 128 -16.44 -2.38 -6.29
CA ILE A 128 -16.57 -0.94 -6.55
C ILE A 128 -16.30 -0.63 -8.02
N GLY A 129 -15.17 -1.09 -8.56
CA GLY A 129 -14.73 -0.74 -9.92
C GLY A 129 -15.74 -1.14 -11.00
N ALA A 130 -16.44 -2.25 -10.82
CA ALA A 130 -17.47 -2.70 -11.75
C ALA A 130 -18.79 -1.89 -11.69
N GLN A 131 -19.03 -1.15 -10.61
CA GLN A 131 -20.34 -0.52 -10.33
C GLN A 131 -20.30 1.01 -10.36
N TYR A 132 -19.13 1.62 -10.15
CA TYR A 132 -18.97 3.07 -10.01
C TYR A 132 -17.87 3.58 -10.94
N PRO A 133 -17.99 4.81 -11.45
CA PRO A 133 -17.00 5.42 -12.35
C PRO A 133 -15.77 5.93 -11.60
N VAL A 134 -15.19 5.09 -10.72
CA VAL A 134 -14.00 5.43 -9.93
C VAL A 134 -12.77 4.75 -10.50
N THR A 135 -11.66 5.48 -10.52
CA THR A 135 -10.37 4.92 -10.94
C THR A 135 -9.78 4.09 -9.80
N ILE A 136 -9.30 2.88 -10.09
CA ILE A 136 -8.67 2.01 -9.09
C ILE A 136 -7.21 1.75 -9.47
N SER A 137 -6.33 1.96 -8.50
CA SER A 137 -4.93 1.55 -8.52
C SER A 137 -4.63 0.77 -7.22
N GLY A 138 -3.43 0.21 -7.12
CA GLY A 138 -3.07 -0.50 -5.90
C GLY A 138 -1.65 -0.98 -5.87
N GLY A 139 -1.36 -1.69 -4.78
CA GLY A 139 -0.08 -2.30 -4.53
C GLY A 139 -0.27 -3.60 -3.78
N VAL A 140 0.51 -4.60 -4.14
CA VAL A 140 0.39 -5.93 -3.55
C VAL A 140 1.76 -6.49 -3.22
N THR A 141 1.80 -7.50 -2.35
CA THR A 141 2.99 -8.34 -2.14
C THR A 141 3.37 -9.04 -3.44
N ALA A 142 4.66 -9.31 -3.66
CA ALA A 142 5.18 -9.90 -4.89
C ALA A 142 4.45 -11.19 -5.30
N VAL A 143 4.07 -12.02 -4.31
CA VAL A 143 3.34 -13.28 -4.51
C VAL A 143 1.93 -13.10 -5.07
N SER A 144 1.32 -11.93 -4.86
CA SER A 144 -0.06 -11.63 -5.27
C SER A 144 -0.13 -10.93 -6.63
N VAL A 145 1.02 -10.50 -7.18
CA VAL A 145 1.11 -9.81 -8.48
C VAL A 145 0.49 -10.63 -9.62
N PRO A 146 0.76 -11.94 -9.79
CA PRO A 146 0.19 -12.71 -10.89
C PRO A 146 -1.34 -12.70 -10.91
N GLY A 147 -1.98 -12.64 -9.73
CA GLY A 147 -3.43 -12.57 -9.60
C GLY A 147 -4.02 -11.24 -10.05
N MET A 148 -3.23 -10.15 -10.05
CA MET A 148 -3.69 -8.81 -10.43
C MET A 148 -3.44 -8.48 -11.90
N LEU A 149 -2.56 -9.22 -12.58
CA LEU A 149 -2.23 -8.97 -13.99
C LEU A 149 -3.43 -8.94 -14.94
N PRO A 150 -4.46 -9.82 -14.81
CA PRO A 150 -5.64 -9.74 -15.67
C PRO A 150 -6.37 -8.39 -15.58
N TYR A 151 -6.51 -7.84 -14.37
CA TYR A 151 -7.16 -6.55 -14.14
C TYR A 151 -6.31 -5.37 -14.64
N LEU A 152 -4.98 -5.48 -14.54
CA LEU A 152 -4.06 -4.49 -15.11
C LEU A 152 -4.12 -4.50 -16.65
N GLN A 153 -4.29 -5.66 -17.26
CA GLN A 153 -4.39 -5.81 -18.71
C GLN A 153 -5.75 -5.39 -19.28
N SER A 154 -6.84 -5.63 -18.53
CA SER A 154 -8.18 -5.19 -18.93
C SER A 154 -8.38 -3.68 -18.79
N GLY A 155 -7.57 -3.02 -17.95
CA GLY A 155 -7.70 -1.60 -17.63
C GLY A 155 -8.58 -1.33 -16.40
N ASP A 156 -9.12 -2.37 -15.75
CA ASP A 156 -9.86 -2.24 -14.49
C ASP A 156 -8.96 -1.77 -13.33
N LEU A 157 -7.64 -1.98 -13.48
CA LEU A 157 -6.60 -1.48 -12.61
C LEU A 157 -5.64 -0.60 -13.42
N VAL A 158 -5.53 0.70 -13.10
CA VAL A 158 -4.71 1.63 -13.90
C VAL A 158 -3.23 1.63 -13.55
N GLY A 159 -2.86 0.99 -12.44
CA GLY A 159 -1.47 0.90 -11.99
C GLY A 159 -1.32 -0.05 -10.81
N LEU A 160 -0.16 -0.71 -10.73
CA LEU A 160 0.14 -1.73 -9.73
C LEU A 160 1.56 -1.59 -9.19
N LEU A 161 1.71 -1.42 -7.88
CA LEU A 161 3.00 -1.56 -7.19
C LEU A 161 3.24 -3.04 -6.82
N ALA A 162 4.33 -3.61 -7.33
CA ALA A 162 4.69 -5.01 -7.16
C ALA A 162 5.75 -5.21 -6.07
N GLY A 163 5.31 -5.58 -4.86
CA GLY A 163 6.16 -5.85 -3.71
C GLY A 163 7.07 -4.69 -3.33
N MET A 164 8.17 -4.98 -2.64
CA MET A 164 9.16 -3.96 -2.26
C MET A 164 9.82 -3.32 -3.50
N SER A 165 10.05 -4.09 -4.58
CA SER A 165 10.64 -3.58 -5.81
C SER A 165 9.78 -2.49 -6.47
N GLY A 166 8.45 -2.63 -6.42
CA GLY A 166 7.52 -1.62 -6.93
C GLY A 166 7.59 -0.33 -6.12
N ALA A 167 7.75 -0.43 -4.80
CA ALA A 167 7.98 0.74 -3.96
C ALA A 167 9.27 1.47 -4.36
N ALA A 168 10.39 0.74 -4.50
CA ALA A 168 11.68 1.33 -4.88
C ALA A 168 11.64 2.02 -6.24
N GLN A 169 11.00 1.39 -7.23
CA GLN A 169 10.83 1.98 -8.56
C GLN A 169 9.97 3.25 -8.50
N TYR A 170 8.90 3.23 -7.69
CA TYR A 170 8.05 4.39 -7.51
C TYR A 170 8.78 5.55 -6.82
N GLU A 171 9.48 5.26 -5.72
CA GLU A 171 10.34 6.22 -5.01
C GLU A 171 11.35 6.88 -5.95
N ASN A 172 12.00 6.09 -6.82
CA ASN A 172 12.91 6.61 -7.83
C ASN A 172 12.19 7.47 -8.88
N LEU A 173 11.00 7.05 -9.34
CA LEU A 173 10.20 7.79 -10.33
C LEU A 173 9.74 9.15 -9.81
N VAL A 174 9.52 9.28 -8.49
CA VAL A 174 9.10 10.52 -7.85
C VAL A 174 10.25 11.31 -7.21
N ASP A 175 11.50 10.94 -7.51
CA ASP A 175 12.75 11.51 -6.98
C ASP A 175 12.78 11.64 -5.45
N ARG A 176 12.21 10.63 -4.77
CA ARG A 176 12.14 10.58 -3.30
C ARG A 176 12.55 9.22 -2.78
N PRO A 177 13.86 8.98 -2.58
CA PRO A 177 14.36 7.76 -1.98
C PRO A 177 13.77 7.51 -0.59
N GLY A 178 13.36 6.27 -0.35
CA GLY A 178 12.77 5.85 0.92
C GLY A 178 13.14 4.41 1.28
N LEU A 179 12.27 3.76 2.05
CA LEU A 179 12.48 2.40 2.53
C LEU A 179 12.54 1.38 1.38
N GLY A 180 11.86 1.65 0.26
CA GLY A 180 11.85 0.76 -0.90
C GLY A 180 13.24 0.64 -1.53
N LEU A 181 13.85 1.78 -1.88
CA LEU A 181 15.20 1.85 -2.42
C LEU A 181 16.23 1.29 -1.44
N GLY A 182 16.16 1.68 -0.15
CA GLY A 182 17.07 1.14 0.87
C GLY A 182 16.94 -0.38 1.05
N GLY A 183 15.71 -0.92 0.99
CA GLY A 183 15.45 -2.35 1.06
C GLY A 183 16.01 -3.10 -0.17
N MET A 184 15.84 -2.54 -1.36
CA MET A 184 16.39 -3.12 -2.60
C MET A 184 17.93 -3.10 -2.62
N ASP A 185 18.56 -2.05 -2.11
CA ASP A 185 20.02 -1.97 -1.97
C ASP A 185 20.54 -3.05 -1.00
N ALA A 186 19.91 -3.19 0.17
CA ALA A 186 20.25 -4.21 1.15
C ALA A 186 20.07 -5.63 0.59
N GLN A 187 18.99 -5.87 -0.14
CA GLN A 187 18.73 -7.16 -0.81
C GLN A 187 19.78 -7.46 -1.88
N SER A 188 20.16 -6.45 -2.67
CA SER A 188 21.19 -6.59 -3.71
C SER A 188 22.56 -6.93 -3.14
N ILE A 189 22.99 -6.24 -2.08
CA ILE A 189 24.25 -6.53 -1.38
C ILE A 189 24.21 -7.94 -0.76
N SER A 190 23.09 -8.31 -0.14
CA SER A 190 22.92 -9.66 0.45
C SER A 190 23.08 -10.76 -0.60
N HIS A 191 22.49 -10.58 -1.79
CA HIS A 191 22.66 -11.52 -2.89
C HIS A 191 24.11 -11.59 -3.39
N LEU A 192 24.81 -10.45 -3.50
CA LEU A 192 26.22 -10.44 -3.86
C LEU A 192 27.10 -11.19 -2.85
N VAL A 193 26.82 -11.05 -1.56
CA VAL A 193 27.52 -11.78 -0.49
C VAL A 193 27.27 -13.28 -0.60
N ILE A 194 26.02 -13.71 -0.84
CA ILE A 194 25.70 -15.13 -1.06
C ILE A 194 26.45 -15.68 -2.28
N ILE A 195 26.46 -14.95 -3.39
CA ILE A 195 27.22 -15.32 -4.60
C ILE A 195 28.71 -15.44 -4.29
N ALA A 196 29.28 -14.49 -3.54
CA ALA A 196 30.68 -14.55 -3.13
C ALA A 196 30.98 -15.79 -2.28
N PHE A 197 30.12 -16.14 -1.33
CA PHE A 197 30.27 -17.37 -0.54
C PHE A 197 30.15 -18.64 -1.37
N ILE A 198 29.25 -18.68 -2.36
CA ILE A 198 29.14 -19.79 -3.31
C ILE A 198 30.45 -19.93 -4.12
N ILE A 199 31.00 -18.82 -4.63
CA ILE A 199 32.26 -18.82 -5.38
C ILE A 199 33.42 -19.30 -4.50
N ILE A 200 33.56 -18.74 -3.29
CA ILE A 200 34.60 -19.14 -2.33
C ILE A 200 34.47 -20.63 -1.98
N GLY A 201 33.25 -21.10 -1.70
CA GLY A 201 32.96 -22.50 -1.40
C GLY A 201 33.34 -23.43 -2.57
N ASN A 202 33.02 -23.04 -3.80
CA ASN A 202 33.41 -23.80 -4.99
C ASN A 202 34.93 -23.82 -5.21
N ILE A 203 35.63 -22.69 -5.02
CA ILE A 203 37.09 -22.64 -5.10
C ILE A 203 37.71 -23.54 -4.02
N ALA A 204 37.24 -23.46 -2.78
CA ALA A 204 37.71 -24.29 -1.68
C ALA A 204 37.46 -25.79 -1.93
N PHE A 205 36.30 -26.14 -2.49
CA PHE A 205 35.97 -27.52 -2.87
C PHE A 205 36.91 -28.06 -3.97
N LEU A 206 37.17 -27.26 -5.01
CA LEU A 206 38.08 -27.63 -6.10
C LEU A 206 39.54 -27.69 -5.63
N ALA A 207 39.98 -26.74 -4.81
CA ALA A 207 41.31 -26.74 -4.21
C ALA A 207 41.50 -27.88 -3.19
N GLY A 208 40.42 -28.31 -2.54
CA GLY A 208 40.39 -29.49 -1.65
C GLY A 208 40.23 -30.83 -2.38
N GLY A 209 40.08 -30.84 -3.71
CA GLY A 209 39.75 -32.01 -4.50
C GLY A 209 40.93 -32.96 -4.79
N ARG A 210 40.94 -34.10 -4.06
CA ARG A 210 41.71 -35.36 -4.22
C ARG A 210 43.06 -35.47 -3.48
N LYS A 211 43.00 -35.76 -2.17
CA LYS A 211 43.85 -36.85 -1.64
C LYS A 211 43.26 -38.17 -2.17
N LYS A 212 43.82 -38.68 -3.27
CA LYS A 212 43.63 -40.08 -3.70
C LYS A 212 44.01 -40.97 -2.50
N LYS A 213 43.09 -41.82 -2.06
CA LYS A 213 43.45 -43.09 -1.39
C LYS A 213 43.93 -44.06 -2.45
#